data_AF-V7G6U2-F1
#
_entry.id   AF-V7G6U2-F1
#
_cell.length_a   1.000
_cell.length_b   1.000
_cell.length_c   1.000
_cell.angle_alpha   90.00
_cell.angle_beta   90.00
_cell.angle_gamma   90.00
#
_symmetry.space_group_name_H-M   'P 1'
#
loop_
_entity.id
_entity.type
_entity.pdbx_description
1 polymer ?
#
loop_
_entity_poly.entity_id
_entity_poly.type
_entity_poly.pdbx_seq_one_letter_code
_entity_poly.pdbx_strand_id
1 'polypeptide(L)'
;MTNWTAKRERKADVKGRANEPSAMFTRCRVVGCGRPARAGTGDGLDTRFCRSHADHYARHGSPYRPSYGAREMNPYRSAALTWLEANQNDTYVANAVERVATLLRTAGPHVEAFRLRGLSPQERAKAAWARLRKAAVDPRRVVAAWLTVEMIIRDDPLAERKAEFKQVQAAKLIHKMASGTHKRWGEGANAKELHVYPRSRGRVLRHVGEALEEACALLVDHHRAGFPTAIQP
;
A
#
# COMPACT_ATOMS: atom_id res chain seq x y z
N MET A 1 31.15 -18.06 2.09
CA MET A 1 29.99 -18.49 2.91
C MET A 1 28.72 -18.23 2.13
N THR A 2 28.00 -19.28 1.74
CA THR A 2 26.79 -19.16 0.91
C THR A 2 25.69 -18.41 1.66
N ASN A 3 25.04 -17.44 0.99
CA ASN A 3 23.96 -16.56 1.49
C ASN A 3 22.89 -17.29 2.36
N TRP A 4 22.72 -18.59 2.18
CA TRP A 4 21.78 -19.42 2.92
C TRP A 4 22.14 -19.64 4.41
N THR A 5 23.42 -19.86 4.76
CA THR A 5 23.81 -20.04 6.18
C THR A 5 23.60 -18.76 6.98
N ALA A 6 24.07 -17.63 6.45
CA ALA A 6 23.85 -16.30 7.04
C ALA A 6 22.35 -15.97 7.20
N LYS A 7 21.51 -16.35 6.24
CA LYS A 7 20.05 -16.17 6.35
C LYS A 7 19.43 -17.01 7.45
N ARG A 8 19.92 -18.24 7.66
CA ARG A 8 19.44 -19.15 8.70
C ARG A 8 19.85 -18.65 10.09
N GLU A 9 21.11 -18.24 10.23
CA GLU A 9 21.65 -17.64 11.47
C GLU A 9 20.89 -16.38 11.84
N ARG A 10 20.69 -15.44 10.90
CA ARG A 10 19.89 -14.25 11.13
C ARG A 10 18.45 -14.57 11.55
N LYS A 11 17.84 -15.62 10.98
CA LYS A 11 16.48 -16.04 11.37
C LYS A 11 16.47 -16.60 12.79
N ALA A 12 17.50 -17.35 13.18
CA ALA A 12 17.64 -17.88 14.53
C ALA A 12 17.86 -16.75 15.54
N ASP A 13 18.76 -15.80 15.25
CA ASP A 13 18.99 -14.58 16.06
C ASP A 13 17.70 -13.79 16.28
N VAL A 14 16.99 -13.45 15.19
CA VAL A 14 15.73 -12.69 15.28
C VAL A 14 14.69 -13.44 16.09
N LYS A 15 14.63 -14.77 15.99
CA LYS A 15 13.71 -15.59 16.79
C LYS A 15 14.11 -15.60 18.27
N GLY A 16 15.40 -15.74 18.57
CA GLY A 16 15.92 -15.68 19.94
C GLY A 16 15.55 -14.35 20.60
N ARG A 17 15.91 -13.24 19.96
CA ARG A 17 15.58 -11.89 20.45
C ARG A 17 14.10 -11.62 20.58
N ALA A 18 13.28 -12.15 19.67
CA ALA A 18 11.83 -11.99 19.76
C ALA A 18 11.22 -12.72 20.96
N ASN A 19 11.83 -13.84 21.36
CA ASN A 19 11.41 -14.68 22.48
C ASN A 19 11.91 -14.19 23.84
N GLU A 20 12.74 -13.15 23.89
CA GLU A 20 13.24 -12.53 25.12
C GLU A 20 12.44 -11.24 25.40
N PRO A 21 11.42 -11.28 26.27
CA PRO A 21 10.65 -10.09 26.60
C PRO A 21 11.54 -9.07 27.32
N SER A 22 11.53 -7.84 26.84
CA SER A 22 12.18 -6.72 27.51
C SER A 22 11.19 -6.01 28.43
N ALA A 23 11.50 -6.01 29.73
CA ALA A 23 10.75 -5.29 30.75
C ALA A 23 10.71 -3.76 30.51
N MET A 24 11.51 -3.23 29.58
CA MET A 24 11.48 -1.82 29.18
C MET A 24 10.21 -1.45 28.40
N PHE A 25 9.59 -2.40 27.68
CA PHE A 25 8.48 -2.12 26.76
C PHE A 25 7.13 -2.59 27.31
N THR A 26 6.81 -2.15 28.54
CA THR A 26 5.62 -2.57 29.29
C THR A 26 4.30 -2.05 28.74
N ARG A 27 4.31 -1.05 27.85
CA ARG A 27 3.09 -0.41 27.33
C ARG A 27 3.17 -0.11 25.84
N CYS A 28 2.03 -0.26 25.18
CA CYS A 28 1.80 0.17 23.82
C CYS A 28 1.72 1.71 23.77
N ARG A 29 2.32 2.32 22.75
CA ARG A 29 2.33 3.77 22.52
C ARG A 29 1.02 4.35 21.96
N VAL A 30 -0.01 3.53 21.76
CA VAL A 30 -1.33 4.02 21.37
C VAL A 30 -2.03 4.54 22.61
N VAL A 31 -2.48 5.79 22.56
CA VAL A 31 -3.17 6.45 23.69
C VAL A 31 -4.39 5.64 24.10
N GLY A 32 -4.55 5.39 25.40
CA GLY A 32 -5.64 4.58 25.96
C GLY A 32 -5.42 3.06 25.89
N CYS A 33 -4.31 2.57 25.32
CA CYS A 33 -4.01 1.14 25.27
C CYS A 33 -3.21 0.69 26.51
N GLY A 34 -3.81 -0.15 27.36
CA GLY A 34 -3.14 -0.75 28.53
C GLY A 34 -2.28 -1.98 28.22
N ARG A 35 -2.25 -2.46 26.97
CA ARG A 35 -1.51 -3.68 26.61
C ARG A 35 -0.01 -3.40 26.45
N PRO A 36 0.88 -4.33 26.80
CA PRO A 36 2.31 -4.22 26.53
C PRO A 36 2.63 -4.19 25.03
N ALA A 37 3.75 -3.54 24.67
CA ALA A 37 4.27 -3.62 23.32
C ALA A 37 4.80 -5.04 23.07
N ARG A 38 4.90 -5.47 21.79
CA ARG A 38 5.30 -6.85 21.47
C ARG A 38 6.67 -7.23 22.03
N ALA A 39 7.59 -6.27 22.06
CA ALA A 39 8.92 -6.46 22.65
C ALA A 39 8.85 -6.79 24.16
N GLY A 40 7.75 -6.48 24.84
CA GLY A 40 7.52 -6.83 26.24
C GLY A 40 6.74 -8.13 26.46
N THR A 41 6.34 -8.86 25.41
CA THR A 41 5.50 -10.09 25.55
C THR A 41 6.11 -11.35 24.93
N GLY A 42 7.31 -11.30 24.38
CA GLY A 42 7.90 -12.44 23.65
C GLY A 42 7.26 -12.69 22.27
N ASP A 43 6.28 -11.87 21.87
CA ASP A 43 5.54 -12.03 20.61
C ASP A 43 6.15 -11.25 19.46
N GLY A 44 7.35 -10.66 19.61
CA GLY A 44 8.07 -9.97 18.55
C GLY A 44 8.87 -8.76 18.99
N LEU A 45 9.53 -8.11 18.04
CA LEU A 45 10.50 -7.03 18.29
C LEU A 45 9.91 -5.61 18.24
N ASP A 46 8.58 -5.46 18.16
CA ASP A 46 7.96 -4.13 18.09
C ASP A 46 7.97 -3.47 19.47
N THR A 47 8.75 -2.40 19.60
CA THR A 47 8.93 -1.62 20.83
C THR A 47 7.87 -0.55 21.02
N ARG A 48 6.98 -0.35 20.04
CA ARG A 48 5.99 0.73 20.02
C ARG A 48 4.58 0.21 20.22
N PHE A 49 4.24 -0.91 19.58
CA PHE A 49 2.86 -1.35 19.50
C PHE A 49 2.66 -2.75 20.08
N CYS A 50 1.51 -2.96 20.73
CA CYS A 50 1.00 -4.30 21.01
C CYS A 50 0.66 -5.01 19.69
N ARG A 51 0.46 -6.33 19.70
CA ARG A 51 0.16 -7.12 18.49
C ARG A 51 -1.00 -6.54 17.67
N SER A 52 -2.11 -6.21 18.34
CA SER A 52 -3.31 -5.68 17.68
C SER A 52 -3.06 -4.34 16.98
N HIS A 53 -2.37 -3.40 17.64
CA HIS A 53 -2.04 -2.09 17.03
C HIS A 53 -0.94 -2.20 15.98
N ALA A 54 0.02 -3.12 16.13
CA ALA A 54 1.03 -3.39 15.10
C ALA A 54 0.37 -3.95 13.83
N ASP A 55 -0.57 -4.88 13.96
CA ASP A 55 -1.33 -5.44 12.84
C ASP A 55 -2.26 -4.40 12.20
N HIS A 56 -2.92 -3.57 13.01
CA HIS A 56 -3.75 -2.46 12.55
C HIS A 56 -2.90 -1.45 11.75
N TYR A 57 -1.79 -0.99 12.31
CA TYR A 57 -0.85 -0.08 11.64
C TYR A 57 -0.22 -0.67 10.39
N ALA A 58 0.14 -1.96 10.40
CA ALA A 58 0.63 -2.64 9.21
C ALA A 58 -0.42 -2.66 8.10
N ARG A 59 -1.71 -2.82 8.45
CA ARG A 59 -2.81 -2.86 7.49
C ARG A 59 -3.22 -1.46 7.01
N HIS A 60 -3.23 -0.45 7.87
CA HIS A 60 -3.90 0.83 7.59
C HIS A 60 -2.96 2.02 7.43
N GLY A 61 -1.70 1.92 7.87
CA GLY A 61 -0.75 3.05 7.85
C GLY A 61 -0.98 4.05 8.99
N SER A 62 -1.99 3.84 9.83
CA SER A 62 -2.24 4.55 11.09
C SER A 62 -2.48 3.51 12.17
N PRO A 63 -2.03 3.74 13.43
CA PRO A 63 -2.43 2.89 14.55
C PRO A 63 -3.83 3.21 15.09
N TYR A 64 -4.45 4.31 14.63
CA TYR A 64 -5.76 4.79 15.09
C TYR A 64 -6.84 4.66 14.01
N ARG A 65 -6.58 5.18 12.80
CA ARG A 65 -7.57 5.31 11.74
C ARG A 65 -7.56 4.07 10.83
N PRO A 66 -8.70 3.37 10.64
CA PRO A 66 -8.80 2.35 9.60
C PRO A 66 -8.69 2.99 8.21
N SER A 67 -8.60 2.14 7.18
CA SER A 67 -8.61 2.64 5.81
C SER A 67 -10.02 3.06 5.41
N TYR A 68 -10.13 4.11 4.59
CA TYR A 68 -11.43 4.50 4.05
C TYR A 68 -12.07 3.35 3.27
N GLY A 69 -13.37 3.20 3.46
CA GLY A 69 -14.22 2.26 2.76
C GLY A 69 -14.52 2.69 1.33
N ALA A 70 -15.12 1.77 0.56
CA ALA A 70 -15.52 2.07 -0.81
C ALA A 70 -16.58 3.18 -0.89
N ARG A 71 -17.55 3.18 0.04
CA ARG A 71 -18.61 4.20 0.10
C ARG A 71 -18.04 5.61 0.28
N GLU A 72 -17.05 5.74 1.17
CA GLU A 72 -16.36 7.01 1.42
C GLU A 72 -15.53 7.44 0.20
N MET A 73 -14.80 6.52 -0.44
CA MET A 73 -13.87 6.87 -1.53
C MET A 73 -14.53 7.05 -2.91
N ASN A 74 -15.69 6.45 -3.17
CA ASN A 74 -16.26 6.40 -4.51
C ASN A 74 -16.61 7.79 -5.11
N PRO A 75 -17.21 8.74 -4.35
CA PRO A 75 -17.48 10.09 -4.87
C PRO A 75 -16.18 10.79 -5.31
N TYR A 76 -15.15 10.73 -4.47
CA TYR A 76 -13.83 11.30 -4.77
C TYR A 76 -13.13 10.63 -5.95
N ARG A 77 -13.32 9.32 -6.14
CA ARG A 77 -12.76 8.61 -7.30
C ARG A 77 -13.37 9.11 -8.60
N SER A 78 -14.69 9.31 -8.62
CA SER A 78 -15.38 9.87 -9.79
C SER A 78 -14.87 11.29 -10.06
N ALA A 79 -14.85 12.14 -9.03
CA ALA A 79 -14.39 13.52 -9.13
C ALA A 79 -12.93 13.63 -9.61
N ALA A 80 -12.04 12.76 -9.10
CA ALA A 80 -10.64 12.72 -9.52
C ALA A 80 -10.47 12.35 -10.99
N LEU A 81 -11.23 11.39 -11.51
CA LEU A 81 -11.18 11.01 -12.92
C LEU A 81 -11.70 12.13 -13.82
N THR A 82 -12.88 12.68 -13.51
CA THR A 82 -13.46 13.80 -14.26
C THR A 82 -12.52 15.02 -14.27
N TRP A 83 -11.89 15.33 -13.13
CA TRP A 83 -10.93 16.42 -13.05
C TRP A 83 -9.69 16.18 -13.91
N LEU A 84 -9.14 14.96 -13.91
CA LEU A 84 -7.99 14.61 -14.76
C LEU A 84 -8.33 14.69 -16.25
N GLU A 85 -9.53 14.27 -16.65
CA GLU A 85 -10.00 14.36 -18.04
C GLU A 85 -10.16 15.82 -18.48
N ALA A 86 -10.76 16.66 -17.66
CA ALA A 86 -10.92 18.09 -17.93
C ALA A 86 -9.57 18.83 -18.00
N ASN A 87 -8.55 18.35 -17.27
CA ASN A 87 -7.23 18.96 -17.19
C ASN A 87 -6.15 18.14 -17.94
N GLN A 88 -6.52 17.34 -18.94
CA GLN A 88 -5.57 16.46 -19.64
C GLN A 88 -4.41 17.22 -20.33
N ASN A 89 -4.62 18.49 -20.68
CA ASN A 89 -3.62 19.35 -21.32
C ASN A 89 -2.76 20.12 -20.31
N ASP A 90 -3.03 20.00 -19.00
CA ASP A 90 -2.21 20.61 -17.96
C ASP A 90 -0.85 19.91 -17.87
N THR A 91 0.22 20.71 -17.76
CA THR A 91 1.60 20.20 -17.76
C THR A 91 1.89 19.31 -16.55
N TYR A 92 1.32 19.61 -15.38
CA TYR A 92 1.54 18.81 -14.17
C TYR A 92 0.73 17.51 -14.18
N VAL A 93 -0.47 17.53 -14.78
CA VAL A 93 -1.23 16.32 -15.06
C VAL A 93 -0.47 15.41 -16.01
N ALA A 94 -0.01 15.93 -17.15
CA ALA A 94 0.78 15.18 -18.12
C ALA A 94 2.06 14.60 -17.49
N ASN A 95 2.77 15.39 -16.67
CA ASN A 95 3.95 14.95 -15.95
C ASN A 95 3.65 13.77 -15.00
N ALA A 96 2.62 13.88 -14.15
CA ALA A 96 2.27 12.83 -13.20
C ALA A 96 1.89 11.52 -13.92
N VAL A 97 1.11 11.62 -15.00
CA VAL A 97 0.72 10.49 -15.85
C VAL A 97 1.95 9.81 -16.46
N GLU A 98 2.90 10.58 -17.01
CA GLU A 98 4.13 10.01 -17.60
C GLU A 98 5.06 9.40 -16.56
N ARG A 99 5.18 10.00 -15.36
CA ARG A 99 5.95 9.41 -14.26
C ARG A 99 5.36 8.07 -13.81
N VAL A 100 4.04 7.98 -13.71
CA VAL A 100 3.36 6.70 -13.46
C VAL A 100 3.58 5.71 -14.61
N ALA A 101 3.46 6.15 -15.86
CA ALA A 101 3.73 5.29 -17.01
C ALA A 101 5.16 4.73 -16.97
N THR A 102 6.13 5.55 -16.57
CA THR A 102 7.52 5.15 -16.34
C THR A 102 7.64 4.11 -15.23
N LEU A 103 6.96 4.28 -14.09
CA LEU A 103 6.92 3.27 -13.02
C LEU A 103 6.39 1.92 -13.53
N LEU A 104 5.35 1.93 -14.36
CA LEU A 104 4.79 0.71 -14.95
C LEU A 104 5.80 0.03 -15.90
N ARG A 105 6.41 0.79 -16.81
CA ARG A 105 7.39 0.27 -17.80
C ARG A 105 8.64 -0.29 -17.12
N THR A 106 9.14 0.37 -16.08
CA THR A 106 10.40 0.03 -15.40
C THR A 106 10.25 -0.97 -14.24
N ALA A 107 9.03 -1.46 -13.98
CA ALA A 107 8.72 -2.39 -12.90
C ALA A 107 9.40 -3.77 -13.00
N GLY A 108 10.10 -4.05 -14.11
CA GLY A 108 10.71 -5.34 -14.39
C GLY A 108 9.70 -6.40 -14.84
N PRO A 109 10.09 -7.69 -14.82
CA PRO A 109 9.24 -8.78 -15.27
C PRO A 109 8.03 -8.99 -14.36
N HIS A 110 6.92 -9.45 -14.95
CA HIS A 110 5.75 -9.84 -14.17
C HIS A 110 6.05 -11.10 -13.35
N VAL A 111 5.78 -11.02 -12.05
CA VAL A 111 5.93 -12.14 -11.11
C VAL A 111 4.56 -12.56 -10.60
N GLU A 112 4.25 -13.86 -10.74
CA GLU A 112 3.03 -14.45 -10.22
C GLU A 112 2.93 -14.31 -8.69
N ALA A 113 1.72 -14.14 -8.17
CA ALA A 113 1.47 -13.90 -6.76
C ALA A 113 2.03 -15.00 -5.84
N PHE A 114 2.01 -16.27 -6.28
CA PHE A 114 2.56 -17.40 -5.53
C PHE A 114 4.10 -17.44 -5.52
N ARG A 115 4.77 -16.72 -6.43
CA ARG A 115 6.24 -16.59 -6.49
C ARG A 115 6.78 -15.40 -5.70
N LEU A 116 5.91 -14.63 -5.05
CA LEU A 116 6.33 -13.47 -4.24
C LEU A 116 7.00 -13.85 -2.92
N ARG A 117 6.90 -15.11 -2.49
CA ARG A 117 7.51 -15.58 -1.24
C ARG A 117 9.04 -15.57 -1.39
N GLY A 118 9.72 -14.95 -0.42
CA GLY A 118 11.19 -14.87 -0.39
C GLY A 118 11.75 -13.56 -0.96
N LEU A 119 10.96 -12.80 -1.71
CA LEU A 119 11.30 -11.47 -2.19
C LEU A 119 11.24 -10.43 -1.06
N SER A 120 12.12 -9.43 -1.14
CA SER A 120 12.09 -8.24 -0.29
C SER A 120 10.80 -7.43 -0.49
N PRO A 121 10.40 -6.60 0.48
CA PRO A 121 9.25 -5.71 0.32
C PRO A 121 9.32 -4.81 -0.93
N GLN A 122 10.51 -4.31 -1.27
CA GLN A 122 10.77 -3.47 -2.44
C GLN A 122 10.57 -4.24 -3.75
N GLU A 123 11.12 -5.46 -3.87
CA GLU A 123 10.90 -6.31 -5.05
C GLU A 123 9.42 -6.68 -5.20
N ARG A 124 8.72 -6.93 -4.09
CA ARG A 124 7.27 -7.18 -4.12
C ARG A 124 6.46 -5.95 -4.53
N ALA A 125 6.95 -4.75 -4.23
CA ALA A 125 6.37 -3.49 -4.71
C ALA A 125 6.59 -3.33 -6.22
N LYS A 126 7.80 -3.59 -6.73
CA LYS A 126 8.07 -3.66 -8.19
C LYS A 126 7.14 -4.68 -8.89
N ALA A 127 6.98 -5.87 -8.31
CA ALA A 127 6.04 -6.85 -8.83
C ALA A 127 4.56 -6.39 -8.79
N ALA A 128 4.20 -5.42 -7.93
CA ALA A 128 2.86 -4.81 -7.95
C ALA A 128 2.68 -3.88 -9.14
N TRP A 129 3.67 -3.03 -9.43
CA TRP A 129 3.69 -2.21 -10.64
C TRP A 129 3.68 -3.07 -11.92
N ALA A 130 4.45 -4.16 -11.96
CA ALA A 130 4.45 -5.07 -13.10
C ALA A 130 3.10 -5.80 -13.30
N ARG A 131 2.34 -6.03 -12.22
CA ARG A 131 0.97 -6.55 -12.29
C ARG A 131 0.00 -5.53 -12.88
N LEU A 132 0.08 -4.27 -12.47
CA LEU A 132 -0.69 -3.18 -13.07
C LEU A 132 -0.41 -3.04 -14.56
N ARG A 133 0.87 -3.10 -14.96
CA ARG A 133 1.27 -3.09 -16.38
C ARG A 133 0.69 -4.28 -17.14
N LYS A 134 0.81 -5.50 -16.61
CA LYS A 134 0.25 -6.70 -17.26
C LYS A 134 -1.26 -6.62 -17.44
N ALA A 135 -1.96 -6.01 -16.48
CA ALA A 135 -3.40 -5.78 -16.54
C ALA A 135 -3.79 -4.56 -17.42
N ALA A 136 -2.83 -3.95 -18.13
CA ALA A 136 -3.03 -2.77 -18.97
C ALA A 136 -3.77 -1.63 -18.25
N VAL A 137 -3.47 -1.43 -16.95
CA VAL A 137 -4.08 -0.34 -16.17
C VAL A 137 -3.60 1.00 -16.72
N ASP A 138 -4.55 1.84 -17.12
CA ASP A 138 -4.31 3.22 -17.54
C ASP A 138 -3.59 4.01 -16.42
N PRO A 139 -2.42 4.61 -16.67
CA PRO A 139 -1.73 5.47 -15.72
C PRO A 139 -2.62 6.57 -15.11
N ARG A 140 -3.59 7.12 -15.86
CA ARG A 140 -4.54 8.12 -15.33
C ARG A 140 -5.37 7.58 -14.17
N ARG A 141 -5.76 6.29 -14.20
CA ARG A 141 -6.49 5.66 -13.09
C ARG A 141 -5.63 5.54 -11.82
N VAL A 142 -4.32 5.36 -11.98
CA VAL A 142 -3.37 5.30 -10.86
C VAL A 142 -3.17 6.70 -10.26
N VAL A 143 -3.02 7.74 -11.09
CA VAL A 143 -2.98 9.14 -10.63
C VAL A 143 -4.29 9.50 -9.92
N ALA A 144 -5.44 9.12 -10.49
CA ALA A 144 -6.75 9.35 -9.89
C ALA A 144 -6.85 8.72 -8.50
N ALA A 145 -6.22 7.56 -8.26
CA ALA A 145 -6.18 6.94 -6.94
C ALA A 145 -5.42 7.78 -5.90
N TRP A 146 -4.36 8.49 -6.30
CA TRP A 146 -3.68 9.43 -5.42
C TRP A 146 -4.56 10.65 -5.12
N LEU A 147 -5.12 11.27 -6.16
CA LEU A 147 -5.99 12.44 -6.01
C LEU A 147 -7.24 12.14 -5.17
N THR A 148 -7.83 10.96 -5.34
CA THR A 148 -8.94 10.45 -4.50
C THR A 148 -8.60 10.57 -3.02
N VAL A 149 -7.37 10.19 -2.63
CA VAL A 149 -6.92 10.20 -1.24
C VAL A 149 -6.61 11.62 -0.76
N GLU A 150 -6.02 12.47 -1.61
CA GLU A 150 -5.81 13.89 -1.27
C GLU A 150 -7.14 14.60 -1.01
N MET A 151 -8.14 14.40 -1.87
CA MET A 151 -9.44 15.05 -1.73
C MET A 151 -10.18 14.59 -0.48
N ILE A 152 -10.26 13.28 -0.21
CA ILE A 152 -10.96 12.77 0.99
C ILE A 152 -10.23 13.18 2.29
N ILE A 153 -8.89 13.24 2.31
CA ILE A 153 -8.15 13.69 3.50
C ILE A 153 -8.34 15.19 3.73
N ARG A 154 -8.43 15.99 2.66
CA ARG A 154 -8.72 17.42 2.76
C ARG A 154 -10.10 17.65 3.37
N ASP A 155 -11.09 16.86 2.94
CA ASP A 155 -12.49 17.06 3.30
C ASP A 155 -12.88 16.35 4.62
N ASP A 156 -12.13 15.37 5.12
CA ASP A 156 -12.36 14.68 6.41
C ASP A 156 -11.69 15.46 7.57
N PRO A 157 -12.46 16.12 8.47
CA PRO A 157 -11.91 16.86 9.61
C PRO A 157 -11.16 15.96 10.61
N LEU A 158 -11.45 14.66 10.62
CA LEU A 158 -10.85 13.65 11.49
C LEU A 158 -9.78 12.82 10.74
N ALA A 159 -9.36 13.26 9.56
CA ALA A 159 -8.37 12.54 8.76
C ALA A 159 -7.04 12.37 9.50
N GLU A 160 -6.45 11.18 9.36
CA GLU A 160 -5.03 10.99 9.68
C GLU A 160 -4.19 11.68 8.60
N ARG A 161 -3.40 12.69 9.01
CA ARG A 161 -2.61 13.53 8.10
C ARG A 161 -1.19 13.04 7.86
N LYS A 162 -0.76 11.97 8.53
CA LYS A 162 0.58 11.38 8.29
C LYS A 162 0.70 10.87 6.86
N ALA A 163 1.83 11.19 6.23
CA ALA A 163 2.15 10.75 4.87
C ALA A 163 1.97 9.23 4.69
N GLU A 164 2.42 8.44 5.66
CA GLU A 164 2.31 6.97 5.59
C GLU A 164 0.86 6.48 5.48
N PHE A 165 -0.10 7.12 6.16
CA PHE A 165 -1.51 6.75 6.04
C PHE A 165 -1.99 6.99 4.62
N LYS A 166 -1.73 8.17 4.07
CA LYS A 166 -2.02 8.56 2.68
C LYS A 166 -1.43 7.58 1.67
N GLN A 167 -0.13 7.29 1.80
CA GLN A 167 0.60 6.31 0.98
C GLN A 167 -0.07 4.93 1.01
N VAL A 168 -0.45 4.43 2.20
CA VAL A 168 -1.12 3.13 2.35
C VAL A 168 -2.53 3.14 1.73
N GLN A 169 -3.31 4.22 1.87
CA GLN A 169 -4.62 4.33 1.24
C GLN A 169 -4.53 4.27 -0.29
N ALA A 170 -3.62 5.07 -0.88
CA ALA A 170 -3.44 5.11 -2.32
C ALA A 170 -2.92 3.78 -2.86
N ALA A 171 -1.93 3.17 -2.18
CA ALA A 171 -1.41 1.85 -2.52
C ALA A 171 -2.49 0.75 -2.49
N LYS A 172 -3.46 0.84 -1.57
CA LYS A 172 -4.60 -0.10 -1.51
C LYS A 172 -5.54 0.05 -2.70
N LEU A 173 -5.82 1.29 -3.12
CA LEU A 173 -6.66 1.55 -4.28
C LEU A 173 -6.05 0.92 -5.53
N ILE A 174 -4.77 1.16 -5.79
CA ILE A 174 -4.11 0.61 -6.98
C ILE A 174 -3.93 -0.91 -6.87
N HIS A 175 -3.66 -1.45 -5.67
CA HIS A 175 -3.54 -2.90 -5.48
C HIS A 175 -4.81 -3.66 -5.87
N LYS A 176 -5.99 -3.05 -5.73
CA LYS A 176 -7.27 -3.63 -6.16
C LYS A 176 -7.46 -3.62 -7.68
N MET A 177 -6.75 -2.76 -8.42
CA MET A 177 -6.90 -2.66 -9.89
C MET A 177 -6.30 -3.86 -10.64
N ALA A 178 -5.30 -4.52 -10.06
CA ALA A 178 -4.66 -5.71 -10.64
C ALA A 178 -4.34 -6.74 -9.55
N SER A 179 -5.39 -7.27 -8.93
CA SER A 179 -5.26 -8.20 -7.81
C SER A 179 -5.10 -9.65 -8.26
N GLY A 180 -4.08 -10.32 -7.73
CA GLY A 180 -3.97 -11.77 -7.72
C GLY A 180 -3.37 -12.43 -8.96
N THR A 181 -3.23 -13.74 -8.86
CA THR A 181 -2.92 -14.67 -9.95
C THR A 181 -4.06 -15.68 -10.01
N HIS A 182 -4.56 -15.89 -11.22
CA HIS A 182 -5.52 -16.92 -11.58
C HIS A 182 -4.84 -17.85 -12.59
N LYS A 183 -4.72 -19.13 -12.28
CA LYS A 183 -4.24 -20.15 -13.23
C LYS A 183 -5.22 -21.31 -13.28
N ARG A 184 -5.50 -21.76 -14.50
CA ARG A 184 -6.33 -22.94 -14.78
C ARG A 184 -5.50 -23.91 -15.63
N TRP A 185 -5.52 -25.18 -15.26
CA TRP A 185 -4.88 -26.27 -16.02
C TRP A 185 -5.92 -27.33 -16.37
N GLY A 186 -5.96 -27.73 -17.64
CA GLY A 186 -6.91 -28.71 -18.17
C GLY A 186 -8.23 -28.08 -18.65
N GLU A 187 -9.04 -28.92 -19.32
CA GLU A 187 -10.33 -28.56 -19.89
C GLU A 187 -11.49 -29.27 -19.17
N GLY A 188 -12.70 -28.73 -19.28
CA GLY A 188 -13.90 -29.33 -18.70
C GLY A 188 -13.94 -29.33 -17.16
N ALA A 189 -14.72 -30.28 -16.60
CA ALA A 189 -15.00 -30.39 -15.17
C ALA A 189 -13.78 -30.78 -14.31
N ASN A 190 -12.71 -31.28 -14.92
CA ASN A 190 -11.48 -31.70 -14.23
C ASN A 190 -10.40 -30.62 -14.18
N ALA A 191 -10.72 -29.39 -14.59
CA ALA A 191 -9.76 -28.30 -14.59
C ALA A 191 -9.35 -27.94 -13.15
N LYS A 192 -8.04 -27.83 -12.91
CA LYS A 192 -7.49 -27.37 -11.63
C LYS A 192 -7.30 -25.87 -11.66
N GLU A 193 -7.81 -25.17 -10.65
CA GLU A 193 -7.69 -23.72 -10.53
C GLU A 193 -6.85 -23.32 -9.31
N LEU A 194 -6.01 -22.30 -9.49
CA LEU A 194 -5.20 -21.70 -8.44
C LEU A 194 -5.49 -20.20 -8.37
N HIS A 195 -6.00 -19.76 -7.22
CA HIS A 195 -6.25 -18.35 -6.89
C HIS A 195 -5.30 -17.91 -5.77
N VAL A 196 -4.40 -16.99 -6.08
CA VAL A 196 -3.48 -16.44 -5.07
C VAL A 196 -3.50 -14.93 -5.09
N TYR A 197 -3.84 -14.32 -3.96
CA TYR A 197 -3.90 -12.87 -3.80
C TYR A 197 -2.80 -12.38 -2.85
N PRO A 198 -1.92 -11.46 -3.29
CA PRO A 198 -0.96 -10.85 -2.37
C PRO A 198 -1.71 -10.05 -1.30
N ARG A 199 -1.30 -10.22 -0.04
CA ARG A 199 -1.90 -9.51 1.09
C ARG A 199 -1.65 -8.00 0.95
N SER A 200 -2.72 -7.21 1.04
CA SER A 200 -2.67 -5.74 1.01
C SER A 200 -2.35 -5.16 2.40
N ARG A 201 -1.08 -5.31 2.84
CA ARG A 201 -0.57 -4.79 4.11
C ARG A 201 0.96 -4.69 4.13
N GLY A 202 1.49 -3.95 5.10
CA GLY A 202 2.91 -3.92 5.47
C GLY A 202 3.77 -3.03 4.57
N ARG A 203 5.08 -3.28 4.58
CA ARG A 203 6.08 -2.47 3.87
C ARG A 203 5.89 -2.38 2.35
N VAL A 204 5.29 -3.40 1.74
CA VAL A 204 5.01 -3.39 0.29
C VAL A 204 4.12 -2.20 -0.09
N LEU A 205 3.06 -1.93 0.69
CA LEU A 205 2.18 -0.79 0.42
C LEU A 205 2.87 0.55 0.65
N ARG A 206 3.83 0.63 1.58
CA ARG A 206 4.60 1.85 1.84
C ARG A 206 5.47 2.19 0.64
N HIS A 207 6.22 1.23 0.10
CA HIS A 207 7.04 1.47 -1.10
C HIS A 207 6.20 1.79 -2.34
N VAL A 208 5.05 1.14 -2.51
CA VAL A 208 4.12 1.47 -3.61
C VAL A 208 3.59 2.89 -3.43
N GLY A 209 3.13 3.25 -2.23
CA GLY A 209 2.55 4.55 -1.95
C GLY A 209 3.59 5.69 -2.03
N GLU A 210 4.81 5.46 -1.55
CA GLU A 210 5.94 6.40 -1.65
C GLU A 210 6.30 6.71 -3.11
N ALA A 211 6.42 5.69 -3.95
CA ALA A 211 6.68 5.89 -5.38
C ALA A 211 5.53 6.64 -6.08
N LEU A 212 4.28 6.39 -5.68
CA LEU A 212 3.12 7.09 -6.22
C LEU A 212 3.05 8.55 -5.73
N GLU A 213 3.35 8.80 -4.46
CA GLU A 213 3.47 10.15 -3.89
C GLU A 213 4.49 10.97 -4.68
N GLU A 214 5.68 10.41 -4.89
CA GLU A 214 6.74 11.08 -5.62
C GLU A 214 6.33 11.39 -7.07
N ALA A 215 5.63 10.46 -7.73
CA ALA A 215 5.12 10.67 -9.08
C ALA A 215 4.07 11.78 -9.16
N CYS A 216 3.28 11.99 -8.10
CA CYS A 216 2.18 12.95 -8.08
C CYS A 216 2.50 14.25 -7.31
N ALA A 217 3.70 14.37 -6.71
CA ALA A 217 4.04 15.47 -5.81
C ALA A 217 3.82 16.84 -6.45
N LEU A 218 4.42 17.07 -7.64
CA LEU A 218 4.27 18.34 -8.36
C LEU A 218 2.82 18.65 -8.74
N LEU A 219 2.05 17.64 -9.16
CA LEU A 219 0.64 17.81 -9.45
C LEU A 219 -0.13 18.29 -8.22
N VAL A 220 0.10 17.68 -7.06
CA VAL A 220 -0.56 18.10 -5.82
C VAL A 220 -0.09 19.49 -5.40
N ASP A 221 1.21 19.75 -5.41
CA ASP A 221 1.76 21.04 -4.97
C ASP A 221 1.18 22.22 -5.75
N HIS A 222 0.94 22.06 -7.06
CA HIS A 222 0.42 23.12 -7.92
C HIS A 222 -1.11 23.21 -7.96
N HIS A 223 -1.84 22.10 -7.76
CA HIS A 223 -3.29 22.05 -7.97
C HIS A 223 -4.14 21.73 -6.73
N ARG A 224 -3.53 21.59 -5.55
CA ARG A 224 -4.25 21.17 -4.32
C ARG A 224 -5.51 21.99 -4.02
N ALA A 225 -5.42 23.31 -4.19
CA ALA A 225 -6.53 24.23 -3.94
C ALA A 225 -7.65 24.12 -5.01
N GLY A 226 -7.30 23.71 -6.23
CA GLY A 226 -8.22 23.57 -7.36
C GLY A 226 -8.89 22.20 -7.48
N PHE A 227 -8.59 21.26 -6.59
CA PHE A 227 -9.26 19.96 -6.60
C PHE A 227 -10.74 20.08 -6.22
N PRO A 228 -11.65 19.35 -6.87
CA PRO A 228 -13.07 19.36 -6.55
C PRO A 228 -13.32 18.88 -5.12
N THR A 229 -14.33 19.43 -4.45
CA THR A 229 -14.93 18.85 -3.25
C THR A 229 -15.86 17.70 -3.65
N ALA A 230 -16.07 16.73 -2.77
CA ALA A 230 -17.12 15.75 -3.05
C ALA A 230 -18.46 16.49 -3.21
N ILE A 231 -19.15 16.19 -4.30
CA ILE A 231 -20.56 16.58 -4.44
C ILE A 231 -21.28 15.78 -3.35
N GLN A 232 -21.84 16.47 -2.35
CA GLN A 232 -22.74 15.82 -1.41
C GLN A 232 -23.90 15.25 -2.22
N PRO A 233 -24.23 13.95 -2.07
CA PRO A 233 -25.42 13.39 -2.68
C PRO A 233 -26.69 14.10 -2.19
#